data_AF-A0A8T0QFQ5-F1
#
_entry.id   AF-A0A8T0QFQ5-F1
#
_cell.length_a   1.000
_cell.length_b   1.000
_cell.length_c   1.000
_cell.angle_alpha   90.00
_cell.angle_beta   90.00
_cell.angle_gamma   90.00
#
_symmetry.space_group_name_H-M   'P 1'
#
loop_
_entity.id
_entity.type
_entity.pdbx_description
1 polymer ?
#
loop_
_entity_poly.entity_id
_entity_poly.type
_entity_poly.pdbx_seq_one_letter_code
_entity_poly.pdbx_strand_id
1 'polypeptide(L)'
;MVLVQLFNTGMVLLSKVAIGDGMFVVALLAYRSLFGAAIILPVALLRERGKWKEMDWHAAGWIFLNAFIGYAVPMSLYYYGLHDTTASYAIIFLNIIPLTTFILSFILRMEALHIRSMAGLLKIAGVLLSVGAQ
;
A
#
# COMPACT_ATOMS: atom_id res chain seq x y z
N MET A 1 -1.49 14.72 10.22
CA MET A 1 -2.58 13.83 9.80
C MET A 1 -3.57 14.52 8.86
N VAL A 2 -4.17 15.65 9.25
CA VAL A 2 -5.16 16.38 8.41
C VAL A 2 -4.64 16.75 7.02
N LEU A 3 -3.46 17.35 6.91
CA LEU A 3 -2.89 17.76 5.62
C LEU A 3 -2.67 16.56 4.67
N VAL A 4 -2.16 15.45 5.20
CA VAL A 4 -1.90 14.21 4.44
C VAL A 4 -3.21 13.60 3.96
N GLN A 5 -4.25 13.57 4.80
CA GLN A 5 -5.57 13.10 4.40
C GLN A 5 -6.19 13.99 3.33
N LEU A 6 -6.02 15.31 3.42
CA LEU A 6 -6.53 16.24 2.42
C LEU A 6 -5.89 16.01 1.05
N PHE A 7 -4.57 15.82 1.00
CA PHE A 7 -3.87 15.42 -0.23
C PHE A 7 -4.30 14.04 -0.74
N ASN A 8 -4.50 13.06 0.16
CA ASN A 8 -4.92 11.72 -0.22
C ASN A 8 -6.33 11.70 -0.81
N THR A 9 -7.27 12.40 -0.17
CA THR A 9 -8.66 12.53 -0.65
C THR A 9 -8.72 13.28 -1.98
N GLY A 10 -7.99 14.40 -2.11
CA GLY A 10 -7.92 15.15 -3.37
C GLY A 10 -7.37 14.29 -4.52
N MET A 11 -6.31 13.53 -4.26
CA MET A 11 -5.72 12.60 -5.21
C MET A 11 -6.70 11.49 -5.63
N VAL A 12 -7.44 10.89 -4.69
CA VAL A 12 -8.44 9.84 -5.01
C VAL A 12 -9.57 10.40 -5.86
N LEU A 13 -10.08 11.60 -5.54
CA LEU A 13 -11.13 12.27 -6.31
C LEU A 13 -10.67 12.59 -7.73
N LEU A 14 -9.50 13.21 -7.89
CA LEU A 14 -8.92 13.50 -9.21
C LEU A 14 -8.66 12.24 -10.02
N SER A 15 -8.16 11.18 -9.37
CA SER A 15 -7.95 9.87 -10.01
C SER A 15 -9.27 9.28 -10.51
N LYS A 16 -10.34 9.40 -9.72
CA LYS A 16 -11.67 8.90 -10.09
C LYS A 16 -12.25 9.64 -11.30
N VAL A 17 -12.10 10.96 -11.36
CA VAL A 17 -12.51 11.76 -12.53
C VAL A 17 -11.72 11.35 -13.77
N ALA A 18 -10.40 11.25 -13.66
CA ALA A 18 -9.55 10.89 -14.79
C ALA A 18 -9.83 9.48 -15.33
N ILE A 19 -10.11 8.51 -14.44
CA ILE A 19 -10.54 7.17 -14.84
C ILE A 19 -11.94 7.19 -15.47
N GLY A 20 -12.86 8.00 -14.93
CA GLY A 20 -14.21 8.17 -15.47
C GLY A 20 -14.25 8.78 -16.88
N ASP A 21 -13.29 9.65 -17.21
CA ASP A 21 -13.09 10.22 -18.55
C ASP A 21 -12.39 9.25 -19.53
N GLY A 22 -12.18 7.99 -19.14
CA GLY A 22 -11.66 6.92 -20.01
C GLY A 22 -10.16 6.69 -19.93
N MET A 23 -9.45 7.26 -18.95
CA MET A 23 -8.01 7.03 -18.80
C MET A 23 -7.70 5.61 -18.30
N PHE A 24 -6.74 4.95 -18.95
CA PHE A 24 -6.29 3.62 -18.56
C PHE A 24 -5.68 3.63 -17.14
N VAL A 25 -6.24 2.83 -16.25
CA VAL A 25 -5.87 2.75 -14.83
C VAL A 25 -4.37 2.53 -14.60
N VAL A 26 -3.76 1.63 -15.37
CA VAL A 26 -2.33 1.33 -15.23
C VAL A 26 -1.48 2.50 -15.73
N ALA A 27 -1.94 3.27 -16.70
CA ALA A 27 -1.23 4.46 -17.17
C ALA A 27 -1.26 5.56 -16.10
N LEU A 28 -2.41 5.82 -15.46
CA LEU A 28 -2.50 6.72 -14.30
C LEU A 28 -1.47 6.31 -13.23
N LEU A 29 -1.46 5.03 -12.87
CA LEU A 29 -0.57 4.50 -11.84
C LEU A 29 0.90 4.66 -12.22
N ALA A 30 1.26 4.36 -13.47
CA ALA A 30 2.60 4.53 -13.99
C ALA A 30 3.07 5.99 -13.93
N TYR A 31 2.25 6.94 -14.41
CA TYR A 31 2.58 8.37 -14.38
C TYR A 31 2.77 8.87 -12.94
N ARG A 32 1.89 8.48 -12.03
CA ARG A 32 1.98 8.82 -10.61
C ARG A 32 3.28 8.29 -9.99
N SER A 33 3.60 7.02 -10.20
CA SER A 33 4.80 6.40 -9.65
C SER A 33 6.08 6.97 -10.25
N LEU A 34 6.09 7.29 -11.55
CA LEU A 34 7.21 7.96 -12.21
C LEU A 34 7.45 9.36 -11.67
N PHE A 35 6.39 10.13 -11.45
CA PHE A 35 6.50 11.48 -10.88
C PHE A 35 7.03 11.45 -9.44
N GLY A 36 6.51 10.52 -8.63
CA GLY A 36 7.03 10.29 -7.28
C GLY A 36 8.51 9.89 -7.28
N ALA A 37 8.89 8.98 -8.17
CA ALA A 37 10.28 8.58 -8.35
C ALA A 37 11.16 9.76 -8.79
N ALA A 38 10.71 10.59 -9.74
CA ALA A 38 11.47 11.74 -10.23
C ALA A 38 11.72 12.79 -9.14
N ILE A 39 10.80 12.99 -8.20
CA ILE A 39 10.98 13.90 -7.05
C ILE A 39 11.94 13.31 -6.01
N ILE A 40 11.83 12.01 -5.73
CA ILE A 40 12.65 11.34 -4.73
C ILE A 40 14.08 11.12 -5.24
N LEU A 41 14.25 10.88 -6.54
CA LEU A 41 15.52 10.60 -7.19
C LEU A 41 16.63 11.62 -6.87
N PRO A 42 16.44 12.95 -7.02
CA PRO A 42 17.49 13.92 -6.69
C PRO A 42 17.86 13.90 -5.19
N VAL A 43 16.89 13.67 -4.31
CA VAL A 43 17.14 13.57 -2.86
C VAL A 43 17.93 12.30 -2.54
N ALA A 44 17.59 11.17 -3.17
CA ALA A 44 18.30 9.91 -3.04
C ALA A 44 19.74 10.03 -3.60
N LEU A 45 19.91 10.70 -4.75
CA LEU A 45 21.21 10.98 -5.36
C LEU A 45 22.05 11.99 -4.59
N LEU A 46 21.51 12.75 -3.64
CA LEU A 46 22.30 13.64 -2.79
C LEU A 46 22.66 12.95 -1.46
N ARG A 47 21.71 12.22 -0.87
CA ARG A 47 21.86 11.63 0.47
C ARG A 47 22.53 10.25 0.47
N GLU A 48 22.37 9.47 -0.60
CA GLU A 48 22.76 8.05 -0.61
C GLU A 48 23.85 7.71 -1.64
N ARG A 49 24.59 8.69 -2.17
CA ARG A 49 25.61 8.52 -3.24
C ARG A 49 26.59 7.35 -3.05
N GLY A 50 26.88 6.92 -1.82
CA GLY A 50 27.80 5.83 -1.52
C GLY A 50 27.17 4.43 -1.39
N LYS A 51 25.86 4.33 -1.15
CA LYS A 51 25.20 3.06 -0.79
C LYS A 51 24.83 2.18 -1.99
N TRP A 52 24.81 2.76 -3.19
CA TRP A 52 24.49 2.05 -4.43
C TRP A 52 25.48 0.92 -4.73
N LYS A 53 26.70 1.03 -4.20
CA LYS A 53 27.78 0.05 -4.41
C LYS A 53 27.60 -1.24 -3.61
N GLU A 54 26.74 -1.23 -2.59
CA GLU A 54 26.41 -2.40 -1.75
C GLU A 54 25.20 -3.18 -2.29
N MET A 55 24.54 -2.68 -3.33
CA MET A 55 23.31 -3.28 -3.84
C MET A 55 23.62 -4.40 -4.84
N ASP A 56 23.50 -5.65 -4.37
CA ASP A 56 23.61 -6.84 -5.21
C ASP A 56 22.44 -6.95 -6.20
N TRP A 57 22.67 -7.58 -7.35
CA TRP A 57 21.65 -7.79 -8.38
C TRP A 57 20.49 -8.65 -7.88
N HIS A 58 20.76 -9.62 -6.99
CA HIS A 58 19.70 -10.39 -6.34
C HIS A 58 18.84 -9.53 -5.42
N ALA A 59 19.45 -8.61 -4.66
CA ALA A 59 18.72 -7.68 -3.81
C ALA A 59 17.83 -6.74 -4.63
N ALA A 60 18.34 -6.24 -5.76
CA ALA A 60 17.54 -5.46 -6.70
C ALA A 60 16.35 -6.25 -7.26
N GLY A 61 16.55 -7.54 -7.59
CA GLY A 61 15.47 -8.44 -8.00
C GLY A 61 14.39 -8.63 -6.93
N TRP A 62 14.79 -8.83 -5.67
CA TRP A 62 13.85 -8.95 -4.55
C TRP A 62 13.08 -7.66 -4.28
N ILE A 63 13.74 -6.51 -4.34
CA ILE A 63 13.10 -5.20 -4.19
C ILE A 63 12.09 -4.98 -5.32
N PHE A 64 12.47 -5.30 -6.56
CA PHE A 64 11.57 -5.20 -7.71
C PHE A 64 10.35 -6.10 -7.55
N LEU A 65 10.55 -7.37 -7.19
CA LEU A 65 9.46 -8.32 -6.99
C LEU A 65 8.54 -7.87 -5.84
N ASN A 66 9.10 -7.37 -4.75
CA ASN A 66 8.34 -6.83 -3.63
C ASN A 66 7.54 -5.59 -4.04
N ALA A 67 8.11 -4.66 -4.79
CA ALA A 67 7.38 -3.48 -5.29
C ALA A 67 6.29 -3.86 -6.29
N PHE A 68 6.55 -4.84 -7.16
CA PHE A 68 5.60 -5.30 -8.16
C PHE A 68 4.40 -6.00 -7.51
N ILE A 69 4.65 -7.01 -6.67
CA ILE A 69 3.60 -7.79 -6.00
C ILE A 69 2.96 -7.02 -4.84
N GLY A 70 3.74 -6.25 -4.09
CA GLY A 70 3.30 -5.56 -2.88
C GLY A 70 2.65 -4.21 -3.13
N TYR A 71 2.90 -3.57 -4.28
CA TYR A 71 2.31 -2.25 -4.59
C TYR A 71 1.62 -2.21 -5.96
N ALA A 72 2.34 -2.51 -7.04
CA ALA A 72 1.81 -2.30 -8.39
C ALA A 72 0.55 -3.13 -8.67
N VAL A 73 0.59 -4.44 -8.38
CA VAL A 73 -0.56 -5.35 -8.57
C VAL A 73 -1.74 -4.96 -7.67
N PRO A 74 -1.62 -4.86 -6.33
CA PRO A 74 -2.73 -4.49 -5.45
C PRO A 74 -3.35 -3.15 -5.81
N MET A 75 -2.53 -2.13 -6.13
CA MET A 75 -3.05 -0.81 -6.46
C MET A 75 -3.77 -0.80 -7.81
N SER A 76 -3.28 -1.57 -8.79
CA SER A 76 -4.00 -1.73 -10.06
C SER A 76 -5.36 -2.41 -9.87
N LEU A 77 -5.42 -3.50 -9.09
CA LEU A 77 -6.67 -4.19 -8.75
C LEU A 77 -7.61 -3.26 -7.97
N TYR A 78 -7.08 -2.44 -7.06
CA TYR A 78 -7.86 -1.46 -6.32
C TYR A 78 -8.53 -0.46 -7.24
N TYR A 79 -7.80 0.14 -8.19
CA TYR A 79 -8.37 1.12 -9.10
C TYR A 79 -9.35 0.50 -10.13
N TYR A 80 -9.09 -0.73 -10.58
CA TYR A 80 -10.07 -1.49 -11.37
C TYR A 80 -11.33 -1.78 -10.56
N GLY A 81 -11.19 -2.25 -9.32
CA GLY A 81 -12.32 -2.45 -8.42
C GLY A 81 -13.07 -1.14 -8.15
N LEU A 82 -12.37 -0.01 -8.03
CA LEU A 82 -12.98 1.31 -7.83
C LEU A 82 -13.73 1.82 -9.08
N HIS A 83 -13.33 1.40 -10.27
CA HIS A 83 -14.08 1.66 -11.50
C HIS A 83 -15.43 0.93 -11.49
N ASP A 84 -15.44 -0.33 -11.04
CA ASP A 84 -16.64 -1.19 -11.07
C ASP A 84 -17.51 -1.09 -9.80
N THR A 85 -16.97 -0.54 -8.70
CA THR A 85 -17.67 -0.46 -7.41
C THR A 85 -17.77 0.98 -6.89
N THR A 86 -18.55 1.19 -5.83
CA THR A 86 -18.66 2.51 -5.21
C THR A 86 -17.49 2.77 -4.26
N ALA A 87 -17.20 4.05 -4.02
CA ALA A 87 -16.15 4.46 -3.07
C ALA A 87 -16.39 3.89 -1.66
N SER A 88 -17.66 3.68 -1.27
CA SER A 88 -18.01 3.07 0.01
C SER A 88 -17.53 1.62 0.14
N TYR A 89 -17.70 0.80 -0.90
CA TYR A 89 -17.19 -0.57 -0.88
C TYR A 89 -15.66 -0.60 -0.83
N ALA A 90 -15.00 0.27 -1.59
CA ALA A 90 -13.54 0.39 -1.56
C ALA A 90 -13.03 0.73 -0.15
N ILE A 91 -13.68 1.64 0.57
CA ILE A 91 -13.33 1.97 1.97
C ILE A 91 -13.51 0.76 2.89
N ILE A 92 -14.62 0.03 2.75
CA ILE A 92 -14.84 -1.20 3.54
C ILE A 92 -13.72 -2.22 3.29
N PHE A 93 -13.31 -2.41 2.04
CA PHE A 93 -12.20 -3.31 1.70
C PHE A 93 -10.86 -2.85 2.29
N LEU A 94 -10.59 -1.55 2.29
CA LEU A 94 -9.38 -1.00 2.92
C LEU A 94 -9.39 -1.23 4.44
N ASN A 95 -10.55 -1.08 5.08
CA ASN A 95 -10.67 -1.23 6.54
C ASN A 95 -10.50 -2.67 7.03
N ILE A 96 -10.74 -3.67 6.17
CA ILE A 96 -10.51 -5.08 6.53
C ILE A 96 -9.09 -5.57 6.26
N ILE A 97 -8.24 -4.80 5.56
CA ILE A 97 -6.83 -5.16 5.29
C ILE A 97 -6.08 -5.62 6.54
N PRO A 98 -6.07 -4.90 7.68
CA PRO A 98 -5.34 -5.33 8.87
C PRO A 98 -5.86 -6.66 9.42
N LEU A 99 -7.17 -6.90 9.35
CA LEU A 99 -7.78 -8.16 9.77
C LEU A 99 -7.35 -9.32 8.85
N THR A 100 -7.44 -9.14 7.53
CA THR A 100 -7.01 -10.15 6.56
C THR A 100 -5.51 -10.43 6.67
N THR A 101 -4.70 -9.40 6.88
CA THR A 101 -3.24 -9.54 7.09
C THR A 101 -2.94 -10.36 8.34
N PHE A 102 -3.67 -10.13 9.43
CA PHE A 102 -3.52 -10.91 10.66
C PHE A 102 -3.91 -12.38 10.46
N ILE A 103 -5.01 -12.65 9.76
CA ILE A 103 -5.45 -14.02 9.43
C ILE A 103 -4.38 -14.74 8.58
N LEU A 104 -3.85 -14.08 7.55
CA LEU A 104 -2.79 -14.63 6.70
C LEU A 104 -1.50 -14.88 7.49
N SER A 105 -1.09 -13.95 8.35
CA SER A 105 0.06 -14.09 9.26
C SER A 105 -0.07 -15.34 10.13
N PHE A 106 -1.28 -15.58 10.65
CA PHE A 106 -1.59 -16.76 11.46
C PHE A 106 -1.54 -18.06 10.65
N ILE A 107 -2.18 -18.11 9.47
CA ILE A 107 -2.19 -19.30 8.59
C ILE A 107 -0.79 -19.67 8.13
N LEU A 108 0.01 -18.66 7.74
CA LEU A 108 1.39 -18.83 7.30
C LEU A 108 2.36 -19.13 8.45
N ARG A 109 1.86 -19.22 9.71
CA ARG A 109 2.65 -19.44 10.93
C ARG A 109 3.79 -18.43 11.11
N MET A 110 3.65 -17.23 10.54
CA MET A 110 4.63 -16.15 10.76
C MET A 110 4.53 -15.58 12.16
N GLU A 111 3.37 -15.73 12.81
CA GLU A 111 3.18 -15.37 14.22
C GLU A 111 2.75 -16.57 15.06
N ALA A 112 3.57 -16.91 16.06
CA ALA A 112 3.17 -17.80 17.13
C ALA A 112 2.21 -17.04 18.08
N LEU A 113 0.91 -17.11 17.82
CA LEU A 113 -0.08 -16.57 18.75
C LEU A 113 -0.11 -17.43 20.02
N HIS A 114 0.63 -17.01 21.04
CA HIS A 114 0.33 -17.40 22.41
C HIS A 114 -0.92 -16.62 22.84
N ILE A 115 -2.10 -17.16 22.52
CA ILE A 115 -3.42 -16.55 22.78
C ILE A 115 -3.64 -16.31 24.29
N ARG A 116 -2.85 -16.99 25.14
CA ARG A 116 -2.83 -16.82 26.60
C ARG A 116 -1.80 -15.82 27.13
N SER A 117 -0.92 -15.26 26.30
CA SER A 117 0.03 -14.23 26.72
C SER A 117 -0.53 -12.83 26.49
N MET A 118 -0.16 -11.87 27.33
CA MET A 118 -0.49 -10.45 27.14
C MET A 118 -0.10 -9.95 25.74
N ALA A 119 1.02 -10.43 25.19
CA ALA A 119 1.46 -10.07 23.85
C ALA A 119 0.50 -10.58 22.75
N GLY A 120 -0.05 -11.80 22.89
CA GLY A 120 -1.07 -12.31 21.98
C GLY A 120 -2.38 -11.54 22.06
N LEU A 121 -2.81 -11.16 23.27
CA LEU A 121 -4.02 -10.37 23.50
C LEU A 121 -3.87 -8.94 22.92
N LEU A 122 -2.71 -8.32 23.10
CA LEU A 122 -2.39 -6.99 22.55
C LEU A 122 -2.38 -6.98 21.02
N LYS A 123 -1.91 -8.06 20.36
CA LYS A 123 -1.96 -8.18 18.90
C LYS A 123 -3.41 -8.21 18.38
N ILE A 124 -4.26 -9.01 19.02
CA ILE A 124 -5.69 -9.11 18.66
C ILE A 124 -6.40 -7.78 18.93
N ALA A 125 -6.17 -7.17 20.09
CA ALA A 125 -6.73 -5.86 20.43
C ALA A 125 -6.26 -4.77 19.45
N GLY A 126 -4.98 -4.78 19.05
CA GLY A 126 -4.44 -3.86 18.06
C GLY A 126 -5.13 -3.97 16.70
N VAL A 127 -5.36 -5.19 16.22
CA VAL A 127 -6.08 -5.42 14.95
C VAL A 127 -7.54 -4.96 15.06
N LEU A 128 -8.24 -5.30 16.14
CA LEU A 128 -9.64 -4.88 16.36
C LEU A 128 -9.78 -3.36 16.48
N LEU A 129 -8.85 -2.70 17.20
CA LEU A 129 -8.80 -1.24 17.28
C LEU A 129 -8.50 -0.60 15.93
N SER A 130 -7.63 -1.20 15.11
CA SER A 130 -7.30 -0.70 13.78
C SER A 130 -8.51 -0.72 12.83
N VAL A 131 -9.33 -1.76 12.92
CA VAL A 131 -10.57 -1.91 12.12
C VAL A 131 -11.66 -0.96 12.62
N GLY A 132 -11.76 -0.74 13.93
CA GLY A 132 -12.78 0.12 14.54
C GLY A 132 -12.47 1.62 14.54
N ALA A 133 -11.23 2.02 14.29
CA ALA A 133 -10.78 3.42 14.36
C ALA A 133 -10.60 4.12 12.99
N GLN A 134 -10.83 3.42 11.86
CA GLN A 134 -10.68 3.95 10.49
C GLN A 134 -11.95 4.58 9.93
#